data_AF-A0A962P497-F1
#
_entry.id   AF-A0A962P497-F1
#
_cell.length_a   1.000
_cell.length_b   1.000
_cell.length_c   1.000
_cell.angle_alpha   90.00
_cell.angle_beta   90.00
_cell.angle_gamma   90.00
#
_symmetry.space_group_name_H-M   'P 1'
#
loop_
_entity.id
_entity.type
_entity.pdbx_description
1 polymer ?
#
loop_
_entity_poly.entity_id
_entity_poly.type
_entity_poly.pdbx_seq_one_letter_code
_entity_poly.pdbx_strand_id
1 'polypeptide(L)'
;LMFDAFHDVDERAKAGNAHAKALLQSWADAEWFISKPELPKVLTVTVYKVPGETNTDDLSPAQDAWSRPDIPLHALAMYKMPREGVTNAAEQIAELKQKGHPVAMVGDVVGTGSSRKSATNSVLWNIGNDIPYIPNKRDGGVCIGGKIAPIFFNTMEDAGALPIECDVDALNTGDVIDIYPYEGKITRHGSDEVISTFELKTDVLLDEVRAGGRIPLIIGRGLTDKARTALGLEHSKVFRLPFSAQDSGKGFTLAQKIVGKACGVKGVRPGSYCEPKMTTVGSQDTTGPMTRDELKDLACLGFSADLVMQSFCHTAAYPKPVDIETQHTLPDFIQTRGGVALRPGDGIIHSWLNRMLLPDTVGTGGDSHTRFPIGISFPAGSGLVAFAAATGVIPLDMPESVLVRFKGEMQPGITLRDLVNAIPYAALQSGDLTVEKKGKKNIFSGRILEIEGLPNLKVEQAFELSDASAERSAGGCTIRLGKEPIIEYFKSNVTLLRWMISEGYGDARTLERRARAMEEWLK
;
A
#
# COMPACT_ATOMS: atom_id res chain seq x y z
N LEU A 1 9.63 -16.90 8.99
CA LEU A 1 10.43 -15.73 8.59
C LEU A 1 11.93 -16.07 8.71
N MET A 2 12.49 -16.84 7.75
CA MET A 2 13.87 -17.33 7.88
C MET A 2 14.94 -16.27 7.57
N PHE A 3 14.68 -15.40 6.58
CA PHE A 3 15.63 -14.38 6.12
C PHE A 3 17.05 -14.94 5.96
N ASP A 4 18.06 -14.35 6.59
CA ASP A 4 19.46 -14.79 6.48
C ASP A 4 19.76 -16.06 7.28
N ALA A 5 18.95 -16.41 8.29
CA ALA A 5 19.07 -17.69 8.99
C ALA A 5 18.78 -18.90 8.09
N PHE A 6 18.31 -18.67 6.85
CA PHE A 6 18.33 -19.67 5.78
C PHE A 6 19.74 -20.26 5.58
N HIS A 7 20.79 -19.42 5.61
CA HIS A 7 22.16 -19.86 5.37
C HIS A 7 22.66 -20.81 6.46
N ASP A 8 22.29 -20.58 7.72
CA ASP A 8 22.62 -21.49 8.83
C ASP A 8 22.02 -22.89 8.64
N VAL A 9 20.82 -22.97 8.04
CA VAL A 9 20.17 -24.26 7.71
C VAL A 9 20.83 -24.91 6.51
N ASP A 10 21.12 -24.15 5.46
CA ASP A 10 21.82 -24.63 4.26
C ASP A 10 23.23 -25.19 4.59
N GLU A 11 24.01 -24.48 5.42
CA GLU A 11 25.31 -24.94 5.89
C GLU A 11 25.23 -26.28 6.65
N ARG A 12 24.25 -26.41 7.56
CA ARG A 12 24.02 -27.67 8.29
C ARG A 12 23.58 -28.80 7.36
N ALA A 13 22.77 -28.51 6.35
CA ALA A 13 22.34 -29.48 5.35
C ALA A 13 23.55 -29.97 4.52
N LYS A 14 24.42 -29.05 4.07
CA LYS A 14 25.68 -29.35 3.36
C LYS A 14 26.66 -30.15 4.22
N ALA A 15 26.70 -29.88 5.53
CA ALA A 15 27.48 -30.65 6.50
C ALA A 15 26.91 -32.06 6.81
N GLY A 16 25.80 -32.46 6.19
CA GLY A 16 25.26 -33.83 6.29
C GLY A 16 24.13 -34.02 7.31
N ASN A 17 23.64 -32.97 7.97
CA ASN A 17 22.54 -33.09 8.93
C ASN A 17 21.22 -33.47 8.23
N ALA A 18 20.66 -34.63 8.58
CA ALA A 18 19.45 -35.16 7.95
C ALA A 18 18.20 -34.27 8.16
N HIS A 19 18.04 -33.66 9.33
CA HIS A 19 16.91 -32.78 9.63
C HIS A 19 16.99 -31.47 8.85
N ALA A 20 18.20 -30.89 8.73
CA ALA A 20 18.41 -29.68 7.94
C ALA A 20 18.15 -29.94 6.45
N LYS A 21 18.57 -31.10 5.93
CA LYS A 21 18.25 -31.52 4.55
C LYS A 21 16.73 -31.67 4.34
N ALA A 22 16.03 -32.33 5.27
CA ALA A 22 14.59 -32.50 5.19
C ALA A 22 13.84 -31.15 5.22
N LEU A 23 14.27 -30.21 6.08
CA LEU A 23 13.69 -28.87 6.15
C LEU A 23 13.94 -28.08 4.85
N LEU A 24 15.17 -28.13 4.31
CA LEU A 24 15.50 -27.48 3.04
C LEU A 24 14.67 -28.04 1.88
N GLN A 25 14.46 -29.36 1.85
CA GLN A 25 13.60 -30.03 0.87
C GLN A 25 12.14 -29.61 1.03
N SER A 26 11.60 -29.57 2.26
CA SER A 26 10.24 -29.09 2.57
C SER A 26 9.98 -27.68 2.05
N TRP A 27 10.95 -26.76 2.19
CA TRP A 27 10.87 -25.43 1.59
C TRP A 27 10.90 -25.48 0.07
N ALA A 28 11.79 -26.28 -0.52
CA ALA A 28 11.91 -26.42 -1.97
C ALA A 28 10.65 -26.99 -2.63
N ASP A 29 9.91 -27.84 -1.91
CA ASP A 29 8.64 -28.44 -2.33
C ASP A 29 7.42 -27.58 -1.96
N ALA A 30 7.66 -26.39 -1.38
CA ALA A 30 6.63 -25.43 -0.98
C ALA A 30 5.59 -25.99 0.01
N GLU A 31 5.97 -26.92 0.89
CA GLU A 31 5.06 -27.57 1.85
C GLU A 31 4.29 -26.57 2.72
N TRP A 32 4.92 -25.46 3.08
CA TRP A 32 4.31 -24.34 3.84
C TRP A 32 3.09 -23.73 3.13
N PHE A 33 3.02 -23.82 1.81
CA PHE A 33 1.94 -23.30 0.97
C PHE A 33 0.93 -24.38 0.63
N ILE A 34 1.39 -25.56 0.17
CA ILE A 34 0.50 -26.64 -0.27
C ILE A 34 -0.30 -27.28 0.88
N SER A 35 0.20 -27.20 2.11
CA SER A 35 -0.52 -27.67 3.31
C SER A 35 -1.69 -26.75 3.72
N LYS A 36 -1.73 -25.51 3.22
CA LYS A 36 -2.84 -24.60 3.44
C LYS A 36 -4.01 -24.91 2.49
N PRO A 37 -5.27 -24.78 2.95
CA PRO A 37 -6.43 -25.01 2.11
C PRO A 37 -6.45 -24.04 0.93
N GLU A 38 -6.77 -24.55 -0.26
CA GLU A 38 -7.01 -23.71 -1.43
C GLU A 38 -8.26 -22.85 -1.25
N LEU A 39 -8.30 -21.70 -1.92
CA LEU A 39 -9.52 -20.92 -2.01
C LEU A 39 -10.60 -21.81 -2.66
N PRO A 40 -11.78 -21.99 -2.03
CA PRO A 40 -12.84 -22.84 -2.58
C PRO A 40 -13.27 -22.39 -3.97
N LYS A 41 -13.67 -23.35 -4.81
CA LYS A 41 -14.23 -23.06 -6.14
C LYS A 41 -15.52 -22.23 -6.06
N VAL A 42 -16.27 -22.42 -4.98
CA VAL A 42 -17.48 -21.67 -4.66
C VAL A 42 -17.37 -21.20 -3.22
N LEU A 43 -17.55 -19.90 -2.99
CA LEU A 43 -17.58 -19.28 -1.67
C LEU A 43 -18.96 -18.68 -1.43
N THR A 44 -19.73 -19.30 -0.55
CA THR A 44 -21.04 -18.79 -0.13
C THR A 44 -20.87 -17.75 0.97
N VAL A 45 -21.40 -16.55 0.77
CA VAL A 45 -21.31 -15.44 1.74
C VAL A 45 -22.65 -14.72 1.91
N THR A 46 -22.83 -14.13 3.09
CA THR A 46 -23.93 -13.19 3.37
C THR A 46 -23.46 -11.75 3.11
N VAL A 47 -24.24 -10.99 2.35
CA VAL A 47 -23.92 -9.60 1.99
C VAL A 47 -24.20 -8.65 3.16
N TYR A 48 -23.22 -7.82 3.50
CA TYR A 48 -23.37 -6.60 4.28
C TYR A 48 -23.09 -5.40 3.37
N LYS A 49 -24.15 -4.79 2.81
CA LYS A 49 -24.04 -3.67 1.86
C LYS A 49 -24.07 -2.34 2.60
N VAL A 50 -23.10 -1.49 2.30
CA VAL A 50 -23.05 -0.08 2.72
C VAL A 50 -23.22 0.80 1.48
N PRO A 51 -24.40 1.43 1.29
CA PRO A 51 -24.66 2.29 0.14
C PRO A 51 -23.75 3.53 0.09
N GLY A 52 -23.48 3.98 -1.14
CA GLY A 52 -22.67 5.15 -1.44
C GLY A 52 -21.17 4.91 -1.32
N GLU A 53 -20.45 5.94 -0.87
CA GLU A 53 -19.00 5.89 -0.69
C GLU A 53 -18.65 5.58 0.77
N THR A 54 -17.90 4.50 0.99
CA THR A 54 -17.20 4.23 2.24
C THR A 54 -15.81 4.85 2.18
N ASN A 55 -15.61 5.92 2.94
CA ASN A 55 -14.30 6.48 3.22
C ASN A 55 -13.61 5.69 4.33
N THR A 56 -12.29 5.65 4.34
CA THR A 56 -11.54 5.02 5.44
C THR A 56 -11.78 5.69 6.80
N ASP A 57 -12.20 6.96 6.85
CA ASP A 57 -12.63 7.63 8.09
C ASP A 57 -13.95 7.07 8.64
N ASP A 58 -14.84 6.55 7.77
CA ASP A 58 -16.07 5.86 8.22
C ASP A 58 -15.71 4.56 8.96
N LEU A 59 -14.66 3.87 8.51
CA LEU A 59 -14.19 2.60 9.07
C LEU A 59 -13.26 2.76 10.28
N SER A 60 -12.55 3.89 10.34
CA SER A 60 -11.56 4.20 11.35
C SER A 60 -11.52 5.72 11.54
N PRO A 61 -12.42 6.29 12.38
CA PRO A 61 -12.55 7.73 12.52
C PRO A 61 -11.29 8.40 13.06
N ALA A 62 -11.00 9.62 12.60
CA ALA A 62 -9.81 10.37 13.01
C ALA A 62 -9.74 10.61 14.54
N GLN A 63 -10.88 10.80 15.20
CA GLN A 63 -10.98 11.02 16.65
C GLN A 63 -10.48 9.83 17.49
N ASP A 64 -10.49 8.64 16.89
CA ASP A 64 -10.11 7.37 17.50
C ASP A 64 -8.72 6.91 17.04
N ALA A 65 -7.95 7.77 16.36
CA ALA A 65 -6.63 7.41 15.84
C ALA A 65 -5.66 6.87 16.92
N TRP A 66 -5.84 7.32 18.16
CA TRP A 66 -5.07 6.92 19.33
C TRP A 66 -5.23 5.44 19.71
N SER A 67 -6.36 4.80 19.37
CA SER A 67 -6.63 3.40 19.71
C SER A 67 -6.28 2.42 18.58
N ARG A 68 -5.83 2.90 17.41
CA ARG A 68 -5.57 2.07 16.22
C ARG A 68 -4.70 0.81 16.45
N PRO A 69 -3.66 0.83 17.31
CA PRO A 69 -2.86 -0.37 17.59
C PRO A 69 -3.62 -1.46 18.35
N ASP A 70 -4.65 -1.08 19.11
CA ASP A 70 -5.55 -2.02 19.79
C ASP A 70 -6.73 -2.34 18.85
N ILE A 71 -6.54 -3.33 17.98
CA ILE A 71 -7.49 -3.66 16.91
C ILE A 71 -8.91 -3.96 17.45
N PRO A 72 -9.11 -4.81 18.47
CA PRO A 72 -10.46 -5.08 19.01
C PRO A 72 -11.13 -3.81 19.55
N LEU A 73 -10.39 -2.98 20.30
CA LEU A 73 -10.93 -1.74 20.84
C LEU A 73 -11.28 -0.75 19.72
N HIS A 74 -10.39 -0.58 18.75
CA HIS A 74 -10.57 0.36 17.65
C HIS A 74 -11.73 -0.04 16.73
N ALA A 75 -11.96 -1.34 16.54
CA ALA A 75 -13.04 -1.86 15.72
C ALA A 75 -14.44 -1.46 16.23
N LEU A 76 -14.58 -1.11 17.51
CA LEU A 76 -15.83 -0.58 18.08
C LEU A 76 -16.22 0.79 17.48
N ALA A 77 -15.27 1.52 16.89
CA ALA A 77 -15.51 2.82 16.26
C ALA A 77 -15.91 2.71 14.78
N MET A 78 -15.87 1.52 14.18
CA MET A 78 -16.22 1.29 12.78
C MET A 78 -17.68 1.65 12.53
N TYR A 79 -17.93 2.58 11.60
CA TYR A 79 -19.24 3.16 11.30
C TYR A 79 -19.99 3.68 12.54
N LYS A 80 -19.29 4.25 13.52
CA LYS A 80 -19.94 4.84 14.71
C LYS A 80 -20.88 6.02 14.38
N MET A 81 -20.66 6.67 13.24
CA MET A 81 -21.51 7.77 12.78
C MET A 81 -22.66 7.21 11.94
N PRO A 82 -23.92 7.48 12.29
CA PRO A 82 -25.07 6.93 11.57
C PRO A 82 -25.05 7.29 10.09
N ARG A 83 -25.41 6.33 9.24
CA ARG A 83 -25.58 6.53 7.80
C ARG A 83 -26.61 5.56 7.24
N GLU A 84 -27.04 5.80 6.01
CA GLU A 84 -27.97 4.90 5.32
C GLU A 84 -27.41 3.46 5.28
N GLY A 85 -28.25 2.49 5.64
CA GLY A 85 -27.89 1.08 5.71
C GLY A 85 -27.09 0.66 6.95
N VAL A 86 -26.59 1.61 7.76
CA VAL A 86 -25.74 1.31 8.92
C VAL A 86 -26.25 1.98 10.19
N THR A 87 -26.75 1.16 11.12
CA THR A 87 -27.19 1.59 12.46
C THR A 87 -26.16 1.21 13.51
N ASN A 88 -25.73 -0.05 13.51
CA ASN A 88 -24.63 -0.57 14.33
C ASN A 88 -23.95 -1.69 13.53
N ALA A 89 -22.80 -1.37 12.92
CA ALA A 89 -22.15 -2.30 12.01
C ALA A 89 -21.80 -3.64 12.67
N ALA A 90 -21.30 -3.63 13.90
CA ALA A 90 -20.90 -4.86 14.60
C ALA A 90 -22.10 -5.76 14.90
N GLU A 91 -23.20 -5.19 15.40
CA GLU A 91 -24.43 -5.94 15.68
C GLU A 91 -25.07 -6.47 14.39
N GLN A 92 -25.19 -5.62 13.36
CA GLN A 92 -25.74 -6.03 12.05
C GLN A 92 -24.90 -7.16 11.45
N ILE A 93 -23.56 -7.07 11.47
CA ILE A 93 -22.68 -8.14 10.99
C ILE A 93 -22.84 -9.41 11.83
N ALA A 94 -22.96 -9.30 13.15
CA ALA A 94 -23.17 -10.44 14.04
C ALA A 94 -24.50 -11.16 13.76
N GLU A 95 -25.57 -10.41 13.50
CA GLU A 95 -26.87 -10.96 13.08
C GLU A 95 -26.76 -11.67 11.73
N LEU A 96 -26.09 -11.08 10.75
CA LEU A 96 -25.88 -11.69 9.43
C LEU A 96 -25.10 -13.00 9.50
N LYS A 97 -24.13 -13.11 10.42
CA LYS A 97 -23.40 -14.37 10.68
C LYS A 97 -24.29 -15.51 11.17
N GLN A 98 -25.44 -15.23 11.80
CA GLN A 98 -26.38 -16.27 12.25
C GLN A 98 -27.00 -17.05 11.08
N LYS A 99 -26.90 -16.55 9.85
CA LYS A 99 -27.29 -17.28 8.64
C LYS A 99 -26.36 -18.45 8.28
N GLY A 100 -25.25 -18.63 9.00
CA GLY A 100 -24.36 -19.78 8.84
C GLY A 100 -23.30 -19.63 7.74
N HIS A 101 -23.15 -18.43 7.18
CA HIS A 101 -22.15 -18.12 6.16
C HIS A 101 -21.23 -16.96 6.60
N PRO A 102 -19.97 -16.91 6.13
CA PRO A 102 -19.13 -15.72 6.27
C PRO A 102 -19.82 -14.48 5.72
N VAL A 103 -19.49 -13.31 6.27
CA VAL A 103 -20.05 -12.03 5.81
C VAL A 103 -19.09 -11.37 4.84
N ALA A 104 -19.58 -10.90 3.70
CA ALA A 104 -18.84 -10.08 2.75
C ALA A 104 -19.26 -8.61 2.89
N MET A 105 -18.28 -7.71 2.97
CA MET A 105 -18.53 -6.28 2.93
C MET A 105 -18.72 -5.84 1.47
N VAL A 106 -19.83 -5.14 1.17
CA VAL A 106 -20.17 -4.69 -0.17
C VAL A 106 -20.43 -3.19 -0.17
N GLY A 107 -19.94 -2.44 -1.17
CA GLY A 107 -20.21 -1.00 -1.30
C GLY A 107 -20.09 -0.49 -2.73
N ASP A 108 -20.64 0.70 -3.02
CA ASP A 108 -20.58 1.26 -4.38
C ASP A 108 -19.17 1.80 -4.67
N VAL A 109 -18.61 2.55 -3.71
CA VAL A 109 -17.20 2.98 -3.70
C VAL A 109 -16.61 2.68 -2.32
N VAL A 110 -15.48 1.98 -2.26
CA VAL A 110 -14.91 1.48 -1.00
C VAL A 110 -13.46 1.92 -0.81
N GLY A 111 -13.14 2.40 0.38
CA GLY A 111 -11.76 2.58 0.84
C GLY A 111 -11.09 3.88 0.39
N THR A 112 -11.85 4.91 0.00
CA THR A 112 -11.27 6.19 -0.39
C THR A 112 -10.62 6.92 0.79
N GLY A 113 -9.72 7.85 0.48
CA GLY A 113 -9.07 8.72 1.47
C GLY A 113 -7.76 8.18 2.01
N SER A 114 -7.65 8.15 3.34
CA SER A 114 -6.42 7.87 4.09
C SER A 114 -5.92 6.44 3.89
N SER A 115 -4.60 6.24 3.96
CA SER A 115 -3.95 4.91 3.91
C SER A 115 -4.01 4.13 5.23
N ARG A 116 -4.82 4.56 6.20
CA ARG A 116 -4.84 4.01 7.56
C ARG A 116 -5.23 2.52 7.54
N LYS A 117 -4.27 1.64 7.86
CA LYS A 117 -4.49 0.18 7.93
C LYS A 117 -5.58 -0.21 8.95
N SER A 118 -5.82 0.64 9.94
CA SER A 118 -6.89 0.46 10.92
C SER A 118 -8.27 0.32 10.29
N ALA A 119 -8.54 0.93 9.13
CA ALA A 119 -9.79 0.72 8.40
C ALA A 119 -9.96 -0.76 7.99
N THR A 120 -8.93 -1.35 7.37
CA THR A 120 -8.90 -2.79 7.05
C THR A 120 -8.94 -3.64 8.31
N ASN A 121 -8.16 -3.30 9.34
CA ASN A 121 -8.16 -4.06 10.60
C ASN A 121 -9.57 -4.12 11.23
N SER A 122 -10.30 -3.01 11.26
CA SER A 122 -11.68 -2.97 11.79
C SER A 122 -12.65 -3.83 10.97
N VAL A 123 -12.55 -3.78 9.64
CA VAL A 123 -13.35 -4.63 8.75
C VAL A 123 -13.04 -6.10 9.03
N LEU A 124 -11.77 -6.49 8.97
CA LEU A 124 -11.33 -7.88 9.17
C LEU A 124 -11.56 -8.39 10.59
N TRP A 125 -11.54 -7.50 11.59
CA TRP A 125 -11.96 -7.88 12.95
C TRP A 125 -13.40 -8.39 12.95
N ASN A 126 -14.28 -7.75 12.20
CA ASN A 126 -15.69 -8.10 12.13
C ASN A 126 -15.98 -9.25 11.14
N ILE A 127 -15.27 -9.38 10.02
CA ILE A 127 -15.61 -10.37 8.97
C ILE A 127 -14.53 -11.42 8.66
N GLY A 128 -13.31 -11.23 9.14
CA GLY A 128 -12.16 -12.10 8.87
C GLY A 128 -12.08 -13.32 9.79
N ASN A 129 -10.94 -14.01 9.69
CA ASN A 129 -10.64 -15.25 10.41
C ASN A 129 -9.59 -15.01 11.51
N ASP A 130 -9.67 -15.78 12.58
CA ASP A 130 -8.63 -15.80 13.60
C ASP A 130 -7.34 -16.41 13.04
N ILE A 131 -6.21 -15.77 13.33
CA ILE A 131 -4.89 -16.26 12.93
C ILE A 131 -4.35 -17.14 14.07
N PRO A 132 -4.02 -18.43 13.82
CA PRO A 132 -3.54 -19.32 14.88
C PRO A 132 -2.35 -18.72 15.63
N TYR A 133 -2.48 -18.64 16.96
CA TYR A 133 -1.46 -18.17 17.89
C TYR A 133 -1.07 -16.68 17.78
N ILE A 134 -1.78 -15.88 16.96
CA ILE A 134 -1.59 -14.43 16.87
C ILE A 134 -2.83 -13.75 17.48
N PRO A 135 -2.74 -13.21 18.71
CA PRO A 135 -3.89 -12.61 19.37
C PRO A 135 -4.28 -11.28 18.72
N ASN A 136 -5.57 -10.97 18.79
CA ASN A 136 -6.12 -9.64 18.47
C ASN A 136 -5.81 -9.13 17.05
N LYS A 137 -5.54 -10.04 16.10
CA LYS A 137 -5.40 -9.74 14.67
C LYS A 137 -6.14 -10.81 13.86
N ARG A 138 -6.76 -10.40 12.76
CA ARG A 138 -7.49 -11.27 11.83
C ARG A 138 -7.02 -11.06 10.40
N ASP A 139 -7.11 -12.11 9.59
CA ASP A 139 -6.84 -12.12 8.15
C ASP A 139 -8.08 -12.55 7.37
N GLY A 140 -7.96 -12.70 6.05
CA GLY A 140 -9.05 -13.23 5.22
C GLY A 140 -10.19 -12.26 5.01
N GLY A 141 -11.42 -12.76 4.85
CA GLY A 141 -12.60 -11.96 4.54
C GLY A 141 -12.75 -11.60 3.06
N VAL A 142 -13.92 -11.09 2.70
CA VAL A 142 -14.28 -10.73 1.32
C VAL A 142 -14.78 -9.29 1.28
N CYS A 143 -14.27 -8.52 0.32
CA CYS A 143 -14.71 -7.15 0.06
C CYS A 143 -15.05 -6.98 -1.41
N ILE A 144 -16.28 -6.53 -1.68
CA ILE A 144 -16.80 -6.33 -3.03
C ILE A 144 -17.13 -4.85 -3.20
N GLY A 145 -16.61 -4.24 -4.27
CA GLY A 145 -16.87 -2.83 -4.56
C GLY A 145 -17.28 -2.62 -6.00
N GLY A 146 -18.20 -1.70 -6.27
CA GLY A 146 -18.32 -1.11 -7.61
C GLY A 146 -17.01 -0.44 -8.03
N LYS A 147 -16.34 0.19 -7.06
CA LYS A 147 -14.98 0.70 -7.14
C LYS A 147 -14.27 0.54 -5.80
N ILE A 148 -13.02 0.08 -5.80
CA ILE A 148 -12.17 -0.01 -4.62
C ILE A 148 -10.95 0.89 -4.83
N ALA A 149 -10.66 1.77 -3.87
CA ALA A 149 -9.49 2.62 -3.95
C ALA A 149 -8.19 1.78 -3.89
N PRO A 150 -7.15 2.11 -4.67
CA PRO A 150 -5.99 1.24 -4.86
C PRO A 150 -5.21 0.94 -3.57
N ILE A 151 -5.07 1.92 -2.68
CA ILE A 151 -4.37 1.72 -1.40
C ILE A 151 -5.14 0.74 -0.52
N PHE A 152 -6.47 0.86 -0.49
CA PHE A 152 -7.32 -0.03 0.30
C PHE A 152 -7.34 -1.43 -0.30
N PHE A 153 -7.43 -1.56 -1.64
CA PHE A 153 -7.29 -2.84 -2.35
C PHE A 153 -5.99 -3.55 -1.94
N ASN A 154 -4.87 -2.85 -2.02
CA ASN A 154 -3.57 -3.40 -1.64
C ASN A 154 -3.51 -3.78 -0.15
N THR A 155 -4.13 -2.99 0.72
CA THR A 155 -4.15 -3.30 2.16
C THR A 155 -4.99 -4.53 2.47
N MET A 156 -6.08 -4.77 1.71
CA MET A 156 -6.93 -5.95 1.82
C MET A 156 -6.19 -7.21 1.35
N GLU A 157 -5.58 -7.20 0.17
CA GLU A 157 -4.83 -8.36 -0.36
C GLU A 157 -3.57 -8.67 0.49
N ASP A 158 -2.88 -7.65 1.01
CA ASP A 158 -1.73 -7.84 1.92
C ASP A 158 -2.15 -8.52 3.23
N ALA A 159 -3.41 -8.33 3.65
CA ALA A 159 -4.00 -8.93 4.85
C ALA A 159 -4.74 -10.26 4.58
N GLY A 160 -4.60 -10.84 3.39
CA GLY A 160 -5.18 -12.14 3.05
C GLY A 160 -6.65 -12.11 2.65
N ALA A 161 -7.25 -10.93 2.55
CA ALA A 161 -8.63 -10.77 2.08
C ALA A 161 -8.74 -10.95 0.56
N LEU A 162 -9.96 -11.21 0.09
CA LEU A 162 -10.30 -11.26 -1.34
C LEU A 162 -11.06 -9.98 -1.74
N PRO A 163 -10.37 -8.94 -2.27
CA PRO A 163 -11.02 -7.77 -2.86
C PRO A 163 -11.47 -8.04 -4.31
N ILE A 164 -12.73 -7.72 -4.64
CA ILE A 164 -13.33 -7.90 -5.96
C ILE A 164 -13.98 -6.59 -6.42
N GLU A 165 -13.64 -6.13 -7.63
CA GLU A 165 -14.36 -5.03 -8.29
C GLU A 165 -15.38 -5.61 -9.27
N CYS A 166 -16.68 -5.31 -9.09
CA CYS A 166 -17.76 -5.76 -9.98
C CYS A 166 -19.00 -4.87 -9.85
N ASP A 167 -20.02 -5.09 -10.69
CA ASP A 167 -21.32 -4.46 -10.44
C ASP A 167 -21.93 -4.97 -9.13
N VAL A 168 -22.45 -4.06 -8.32
CA VAL A 168 -22.97 -4.31 -6.97
C VAL A 168 -24.40 -3.79 -6.78
N ASP A 169 -25.08 -3.41 -7.86
CA ASP A 169 -26.40 -2.76 -7.79
C ASP A 169 -27.49 -3.74 -7.34
N ALA A 170 -27.35 -5.01 -7.73
CA ALA A 170 -28.26 -6.08 -7.37
C ALA A 170 -27.90 -6.81 -6.06
N LEU A 171 -26.90 -6.32 -5.31
CA LEU A 171 -26.45 -6.90 -4.03
C LEU A 171 -26.97 -6.07 -2.85
N ASN A 172 -27.83 -6.68 -2.02
CA ASN A 172 -28.45 -6.02 -0.87
C ASN A 172 -28.06 -6.69 0.44
N THR A 173 -28.08 -5.92 1.54
CA THR A 173 -27.81 -6.46 2.88
C THR A 173 -28.74 -7.62 3.19
N GLY A 174 -28.17 -8.75 3.59
CA GLY A 174 -28.89 -9.97 3.90
C GLY A 174 -29.00 -10.96 2.74
N ASP A 175 -28.67 -10.59 1.51
CA ASP A 175 -28.57 -11.54 0.40
C ASP A 175 -27.52 -12.61 0.71
N VAL A 176 -27.79 -13.86 0.30
CA VAL A 176 -26.81 -14.94 0.31
C VAL A 176 -26.42 -15.20 -1.13
N ILE A 177 -25.12 -15.13 -1.41
CA ILE A 177 -24.56 -15.22 -2.76
C ILE A 177 -23.46 -16.28 -2.81
N ASP A 178 -23.28 -16.87 -3.99
CA ASP A 178 -22.19 -17.77 -4.30
C ASP A 178 -21.19 -17.06 -5.21
N ILE A 179 -19.97 -16.89 -4.74
CA ILE A 179 -18.85 -16.31 -5.50
C ILE A 179 -18.07 -17.47 -6.12
N TYR A 180 -17.78 -17.39 -7.41
CA TYR A 180 -16.97 -18.36 -8.15
C TYR A 180 -15.63 -17.70 -8.55
N PRO A 181 -14.60 -17.71 -7.68
CA PRO A 181 -13.39 -16.91 -7.88
C PRO A 181 -12.62 -17.26 -9.16
N TYR A 182 -12.69 -18.53 -9.57
CA TYR A 182 -12.00 -19.06 -10.76
C TYR A 182 -12.80 -18.87 -12.05
N GLU A 183 -14.11 -18.61 -11.95
CA GLU A 183 -14.99 -18.41 -13.11
C GLU A 183 -15.36 -16.94 -13.33
N GLY A 184 -15.09 -16.07 -12.35
CA GLY A 184 -15.39 -14.64 -12.47
C GLY A 184 -16.88 -14.31 -12.45
N LYS A 185 -17.66 -14.99 -11.61
CA LYS A 185 -19.11 -14.74 -11.48
C LYS A 185 -19.63 -14.82 -10.05
N ILE A 186 -20.74 -14.12 -9.81
CA ILE A 186 -21.51 -14.13 -8.57
C ILE A 186 -22.94 -14.55 -8.93
N THR A 187 -23.48 -15.55 -8.23
CA THR A 187 -24.87 -15.99 -8.39
C THR A 187 -25.65 -15.84 -7.09
N ARG A 188 -26.99 -15.85 -7.18
CA ARG A 188 -27.85 -15.99 -6.00
C ARG A 188 -27.73 -17.40 -5.44
N HIS A 189 -27.51 -17.52 -4.13
CA HIS A 189 -27.29 -18.81 -3.50
C HIS A 189 -28.44 -19.79 -3.76
N GLY A 190 -28.09 -21.02 -4.13
CA GLY A 190 -29.07 -22.07 -4.46
C GLY A 190 -29.75 -21.89 -5.84
N SER A 191 -29.21 -21.03 -6.72
CA SER A 191 -29.72 -20.83 -8.07
C SER A 191 -28.60 -20.56 -9.09
N ASP A 192 -28.92 -20.73 -10.37
CA ASP A 192 -28.04 -20.39 -11.50
C ASP A 192 -28.20 -18.92 -11.97
N GLU A 193 -28.96 -18.10 -11.23
CA GLU A 193 -29.15 -16.67 -11.55
C GLU A 193 -27.84 -15.92 -11.33
N VAL A 194 -27.18 -15.53 -12.43
CA VAL A 194 -25.98 -14.69 -12.40
C VAL A 194 -26.38 -13.25 -12.06
N ILE A 195 -25.88 -12.75 -10.93
CA ILE A 195 -26.12 -11.39 -10.45
C ILE A 195 -25.07 -10.43 -11.03
N SER A 196 -23.81 -10.87 -11.07
CA SER A 196 -22.69 -10.04 -11.51
C SER A 196 -21.55 -10.92 -12.03
N THR A 197 -20.72 -10.35 -12.90
CA THR A 197 -19.47 -10.96 -13.40
C THR A 197 -18.30 -10.06 -13.10
N PHE A 198 -17.11 -10.65 -12.91
CA PHE A 198 -15.91 -9.93 -12.55
C PHE A 198 -14.67 -10.58 -13.12
N GLU A 199 -13.60 -9.81 -13.23
CA GLU A 199 -12.25 -10.31 -13.48
C GLU A 199 -11.41 -10.03 -12.23
N LEU A 200 -10.61 -11.02 -11.83
CA LEU A 200 -9.59 -10.76 -10.81
C LEU A 200 -8.54 -9.83 -11.41
N LYS A 201 -8.06 -8.88 -10.61
CA LYS A 201 -6.97 -7.99 -11.01
C LYS A 201 -5.72 -8.77 -11.47
N THR A 202 -5.49 -9.93 -10.85
CA THR A 202 -4.44 -10.89 -11.18
C THR A 202 -4.82 -12.27 -10.65
N ASP A 203 -4.49 -13.34 -11.38
CA ASP A 203 -4.69 -14.72 -10.90
C ASP A 203 -3.83 -15.03 -9.67
N VAL A 204 -2.73 -14.28 -9.47
CA VAL A 204 -1.86 -14.41 -8.29
C VAL A 204 -2.62 -14.15 -7.00
N LEU A 205 -3.70 -13.36 -7.03
CA LEU A 205 -4.56 -13.09 -5.87
C LEU A 205 -5.10 -14.38 -5.22
N LEU A 206 -5.28 -15.44 -6.00
CA LEU A 206 -5.69 -16.76 -5.50
C LEU A 206 -4.62 -17.41 -4.61
N ASP A 207 -3.34 -17.25 -4.98
CA ASP A 207 -2.21 -17.71 -4.16
C ASP A 207 -2.03 -16.81 -2.93
N GLU A 208 -2.29 -15.51 -3.07
CA GLU A 208 -2.17 -14.54 -1.96
C GLU A 208 -3.16 -14.88 -0.85
N VAL A 209 -4.43 -15.12 -1.19
CA VAL A 209 -5.45 -15.54 -0.22
C VAL A 209 -5.06 -16.87 0.43
N ARG A 210 -4.61 -17.87 -0.36
CA ARG A 210 -4.16 -19.16 0.20
C ARG A 210 -2.98 -19.00 1.17
N ALA A 211 -2.04 -18.09 0.88
CA ALA A 211 -0.89 -17.87 1.75
C ALA A 211 -1.26 -17.17 3.07
N GLY A 212 -2.44 -16.56 3.17
CA GLY A 212 -2.83 -15.66 4.26
C GLY A 212 -2.39 -14.20 4.03
N GLY A 213 -2.19 -13.82 2.77
CA GLY A 213 -1.82 -12.48 2.33
C GLY A 213 -0.68 -12.47 1.32
N ARG A 214 -0.62 -11.37 0.55
CA ARG A 214 0.45 -11.15 -0.44
C ARG A 214 1.85 -11.08 0.18
N ILE A 215 1.99 -10.44 1.34
CA ILE A 215 3.29 -10.33 2.03
C ILE A 215 3.82 -11.73 2.44
N PRO A 216 3.06 -12.59 3.16
CA PRO A 216 3.45 -13.97 3.41
C PRO A 216 3.79 -14.75 2.14
N LEU A 217 3.02 -14.59 1.06
CA LEU A 217 3.27 -15.26 -0.21
C LEU A 217 4.65 -14.91 -0.77
N ILE A 218 5.01 -13.62 -0.84
CA ILE A 218 6.29 -13.17 -1.39
C ILE A 218 7.46 -13.72 -0.57
N ILE A 219 7.37 -13.65 0.77
CA ILE A 219 8.42 -14.15 1.65
C ILE A 219 8.58 -15.67 1.49
N GLY A 220 7.47 -16.42 1.49
CA GLY A 220 7.49 -17.87 1.36
C GLY A 220 7.92 -18.35 -0.02
N ARG A 221 7.52 -17.65 -1.09
CA ARG A 221 7.96 -17.91 -2.46
C ARG A 221 9.47 -17.69 -2.60
N GLY A 222 9.98 -16.57 -2.08
CA GLY A 222 11.42 -16.30 -2.06
C GLY A 222 12.23 -17.33 -1.26
N LEU A 223 11.69 -17.82 -0.14
CA LEU A 223 12.29 -18.92 0.63
C LEU A 223 12.35 -20.21 -0.20
N THR A 224 11.27 -20.53 -0.91
CA THR A 224 11.19 -21.68 -1.81
C THR A 224 12.24 -21.58 -2.91
N ASP A 225 12.36 -20.42 -3.57
CA ASP A 225 13.34 -20.21 -4.64
C ASP A 225 14.79 -20.31 -4.16
N LYS A 226 15.11 -19.75 -2.98
CA LYS A 226 16.43 -19.90 -2.36
C LYS A 226 16.75 -21.38 -2.07
N ALA A 227 15.79 -22.12 -1.52
CA ALA A 227 15.96 -23.55 -1.23
C ALA A 227 16.18 -24.38 -2.50
N ARG A 228 15.37 -24.15 -3.54
CA ARG A 228 15.49 -24.83 -4.84
C ARG A 228 16.84 -24.55 -5.49
N THR A 229 17.28 -23.30 -5.47
CA THR A 229 18.61 -22.91 -5.97
C THR A 229 19.74 -23.61 -5.22
N ALA A 230 19.67 -23.65 -3.88
CA ALA A 230 20.67 -24.32 -3.06
C ALA A 230 20.75 -25.85 -3.31
N LEU A 231 19.61 -26.45 -3.67
CA LEU A 231 19.50 -27.87 -4.04
C LEU A 231 19.77 -28.16 -5.52
N GLY A 232 20.04 -27.14 -6.35
CA GLY A 232 20.25 -27.30 -7.79
C GLY A 232 19.00 -27.71 -8.57
N LEU A 233 17.81 -27.38 -8.08
CA LEU A 233 16.52 -27.69 -8.71
C LEU A 233 16.07 -26.55 -9.63
N GLU A 234 15.26 -26.87 -10.65
CA GLU A 234 14.61 -25.88 -11.51
C GLU A 234 13.64 -24.99 -10.72
N HIS A 235 13.24 -23.84 -11.27
CA HIS A 235 12.24 -22.96 -10.66
C HIS A 235 10.92 -23.69 -10.38
N SER A 236 10.24 -23.29 -9.29
CA SER A 236 8.99 -23.94 -8.89
C SER A 236 7.87 -23.69 -9.90
N LYS A 237 7.01 -24.69 -10.09
CA LYS A 237 5.76 -24.60 -10.88
C LYS A 237 4.51 -24.59 -9.99
N VAL A 238 4.69 -24.54 -8.66
CA VAL A 238 3.60 -24.60 -7.67
C VAL A 238 2.82 -23.29 -7.63
N PHE A 239 3.52 -22.15 -7.78
CA PHE A 239 2.92 -20.83 -7.69
C PHE A 239 2.44 -20.35 -9.06
N ARG A 240 1.33 -19.62 -9.06
CA ARG A 240 0.87 -18.85 -10.21
C ARG A 240 1.91 -17.79 -10.54
N LEU A 241 2.25 -17.71 -11.82
CA LEU A 241 3.18 -16.71 -12.32
C LEU A 241 2.43 -15.39 -12.50
N PRO A 242 3.04 -14.26 -12.10
CA PRO A 242 2.45 -12.98 -12.39
C PRO A 242 2.40 -12.73 -13.90
N PHE A 243 1.42 -11.96 -14.34
CA PHE A 243 1.36 -11.49 -15.71
C PHE A 243 2.60 -10.67 -16.05
N SER A 244 3.16 -10.90 -17.23
CA SER A 244 4.23 -10.10 -17.81
C SER A 244 3.77 -9.60 -19.16
N ALA A 245 3.65 -8.29 -19.31
CA ALA A 245 3.18 -7.71 -20.56
C ALA A 245 4.21 -7.93 -21.67
N GLN A 246 3.72 -8.28 -22.86
CA GLN A 246 4.58 -8.44 -24.04
C GLN A 246 5.21 -7.11 -24.48
N ASP A 247 6.36 -7.19 -25.17
CA ASP A 247 6.94 -6.01 -25.78
C ASP A 247 6.01 -5.45 -26.86
N SER A 248 5.66 -4.18 -26.73
CA SER A 248 4.82 -3.47 -27.70
C SER A 248 5.63 -2.74 -28.78
N GLY A 249 6.96 -2.77 -28.71
CA GLY A 249 7.86 -2.01 -29.58
C GLY A 249 7.82 -0.48 -29.38
N LYS A 250 6.97 0.03 -28.48
CA LYS A 250 6.83 1.46 -28.18
C LYS A 250 7.79 1.91 -27.08
N GLY A 251 7.98 3.23 -26.92
CA GLY A 251 8.74 3.79 -25.80
C GLY A 251 8.07 3.58 -24.44
N PHE A 252 8.76 4.01 -23.37
CA PHE A 252 8.24 4.02 -21.99
C PHE A 252 7.93 5.45 -21.53
N THR A 253 6.91 5.61 -20.69
CA THR A 253 6.60 6.87 -19.99
C THR A 253 7.64 7.20 -18.91
N LEU A 254 7.53 8.35 -18.24
CA LEU A 254 8.49 8.72 -17.18
C LEU A 254 8.34 7.76 -15.99
N ALA A 255 7.11 7.54 -15.52
CA ALA A 255 6.85 6.61 -14.43
C ALA A 255 7.38 5.20 -14.72
N GLN A 256 7.12 4.69 -15.94
CA GLN A 256 7.58 3.37 -16.37
C GLN A 256 9.11 3.25 -16.37
N LYS A 257 9.84 4.31 -16.76
CA LYS A 257 11.30 4.34 -16.71
C LYS A 257 11.83 4.38 -15.29
N ILE A 258 11.22 5.18 -14.42
CA ILE A 258 11.65 5.30 -13.01
C ILE A 258 11.48 3.94 -12.30
N VAL A 259 10.32 3.29 -12.46
CA VAL A 259 10.08 1.95 -11.91
C VAL A 259 11.03 0.93 -12.54
N GLY A 260 11.21 0.97 -13.87
CA GLY A 260 12.17 0.09 -14.55
C GLY A 260 13.58 0.20 -14.00
N LYS A 261 14.09 1.42 -13.81
CA LYS A 261 15.41 1.68 -13.22
C LYS A 261 15.53 1.06 -11.83
N ALA A 262 14.49 1.17 -10.99
CA ALA A 262 14.48 0.58 -9.66
C ALA A 262 14.42 -0.97 -9.68
N CYS A 263 14.01 -1.56 -10.79
CA CYS A 263 14.00 -3.01 -11.04
C CYS A 263 15.23 -3.49 -11.88
N GLY A 264 16.15 -2.60 -12.25
CA GLY A 264 17.31 -2.94 -13.10
C GLY A 264 17.01 -3.17 -14.58
N VAL A 265 15.85 -2.70 -15.09
CA VAL A 265 15.43 -2.81 -16.50
C VAL A 265 15.14 -1.43 -17.11
N LYS A 266 14.94 -1.35 -18.44
CA LYS A 266 14.72 -0.06 -19.13
C LYS A 266 13.36 0.59 -18.82
N GLY A 267 12.36 -0.21 -18.45
CA GLY A 267 11.02 0.23 -18.12
C GLY A 267 10.13 -0.95 -17.77
N VAL A 268 9.06 -0.69 -17.01
CA VAL A 268 8.02 -1.69 -16.69
C VAL A 268 6.73 -1.33 -17.41
N ARG A 269 6.07 -2.29 -18.04
CA ARG A 269 4.80 -2.10 -18.76
C ARG A 269 3.61 -2.25 -17.80
N PRO A 270 2.47 -1.58 -18.07
CA PRO A 270 1.27 -1.75 -17.26
C PRO A 270 0.83 -3.23 -17.18
N GLY A 271 0.29 -3.62 -16.04
CA GLY A 271 -0.11 -4.98 -15.71
C GLY A 271 1.04 -5.90 -15.31
N SER A 272 2.30 -5.55 -15.61
CA SER A 272 3.44 -6.40 -15.24
C SER A 272 3.72 -6.29 -13.75
N TYR A 273 3.89 -7.44 -13.08
CA TYR A 273 4.42 -7.47 -11.73
C TYR A 273 5.90 -7.09 -11.70
N CYS A 274 6.30 -6.33 -10.70
CA CYS A 274 7.70 -6.00 -10.44
C CYS A 274 7.94 -5.70 -8.96
N GLU A 275 9.21 -5.72 -8.56
CA GLU A 275 9.64 -5.46 -7.19
C GLU A 275 10.67 -4.32 -7.15
N PRO A 276 10.25 -3.05 -7.35
CA PRO A 276 11.17 -1.93 -7.39
C PRO A 276 11.90 -1.75 -6.05
N LYS A 277 13.19 -1.39 -6.11
CA LYS A 277 13.96 -0.96 -4.94
C LYS A 277 13.35 0.30 -4.31
N MET A 278 13.10 0.25 -3.00
CA MET A 278 12.65 1.36 -2.18
C MET A 278 13.83 2.20 -1.71
N THR A 279 13.97 3.39 -2.29
CA THR A 279 15.04 4.33 -1.93
C THR A 279 14.66 5.20 -0.73
N THR A 280 13.39 5.55 -0.59
CA THR A 280 12.89 6.39 0.50
C THR A 280 11.54 5.89 1.00
N VAL A 281 11.41 5.72 2.31
CA VAL A 281 10.19 5.28 2.98
C VAL A 281 9.78 6.30 4.06
N GLY A 282 8.56 6.83 3.97
CA GLY A 282 8.01 7.76 4.94
C GLY A 282 7.07 7.10 5.97
N SER A 283 7.11 7.56 7.22
CA SER A 283 6.20 7.17 8.30
C SER A 283 5.81 8.40 9.13
N GLN A 284 4.55 8.46 9.57
CA GLN A 284 4.01 9.53 10.41
C GLN A 284 3.41 8.97 11.70
N ASP A 285 3.03 9.82 12.64
CA ASP A 285 2.74 9.49 14.03
C ASP A 285 1.35 8.86 14.30
N THR A 286 0.42 8.88 13.35
CA THR A 286 -0.90 8.23 13.48
C THR A 286 -0.99 6.87 12.78
N THR A 287 -0.08 6.57 11.85
CA THR A 287 0.11 5.23 11.26
C THR A 287 1.36 4.53 11.79
N GLY A 288 2.33 5.29 12.30
CA GLY A 288 3.61 4.82 12.85
C GLY A 288 3.47 3.75 13.92
N PRO A 289 2.57 3.87 14.92
CA PRO A 289 2.32 2.81 15.89
C PRO A 289 1.87 1.49 15.24
N MET A 290 1.02 1.52 14.22
CA MET A 290 0.65 0.31 13.47
C MET A 290 1.84 -0.22 12.66
N THR A 291 2.58 0.67 11.97
CA THR A 291 3.78 0.28 11.20
C THR A 291 4.84 -0.36 12.10
N ARG A 292 5.03 0.14 13.33
CA ARG A 292 5.88 -0.46 14.36
C ARG A 292 5.45 -1.89 14.66
N ASP A 293 4.15 -2.13 14.84
CA ASP A 293 3.66 -3.45 15.20
C ASP A 293 3.73 -4.43 14.02
N GLU A 294 3.48 -3.98 12.79
CA GLU A 294 3.73 -4.79 11.58
C GLU A 294 5.24 -5.09 11.40
N LEU A 295 6.14 -4.15 11.75
CA LEU A 295 7.59 -4.40 11.74
C LEU A 295 8.03 -5.44 12.78
N LYS A 296 7.37 -5.48 13.95
CA LYS A 296 7.60 -6.53 14.96
C LYS A 296 7.15 -7.89 14.44
N ASP A 297 5.98 -7.95 13.82
CA ASP A 297 5.44 -9.19 13.25
C ASP A 297 6.32 -9.73 12.11
N LEU A 298 6.95 -8.83 11.36
CA LEU A 298 7.96 -9.17 10.35
C LEU A 298 9.35 -9.47 10.93
N ALA A 299 9.52 -9.49 12.25
CA ALA A 299 10.79 -9.69 12.94
C ALA A 299 11.90 -8.72 12.47
N CYS A 300 11.54 -7.49 12.09
CA CYS A 300 12.46 -6.51 11.55
C CYS A 300 13.35 -5.94 12.66
N LEU A 301 14.66 -6.22 12.58
CA LEU A 301 15.69 -5.71 13.49
C LEU A 301 16.53 -4.57 12.88
N GLY A 302 16.43 -4.34 11.57
CA GLY A 302 17.11 -3.26 10.86
C GLY A 302 16.45 -3.03 9.51
N PHE A 303 16.50 -1.80 9.01
CA PHE A 303 15.94 -1.47 7.71
C PHE A 303 16.91 -1.79 6.57
N SER A 304 16.38 -2.38 5.50
CA SER A 304 17.12 -2.58 4.24
C SER A 304 16.84 -1.48 3.22
N ALA A 305 15.73 -0.74 3.38
CA ALA A 305 15.48 0.46 2.59
C ALA A 305 16.55 1.52 2.86
N ASP A 306 16.95 2.27 1.83
CA ASP A 306 18.09 3.18 1.92
C ASP A 306 17.84 4.39 2.84
N LEU A 307 16.59 4.83 3.00
CA LEU A 307 16.20 5.80 4.02
C LEU A 307 14.78 5.52 4.48
N VAL A 308 14.61 5.45 5.80
CA VAL A 308 13.30 5.41 6.47
C VAL A 308 13.21 6.63 7.37
N MET A 309 12.14 7.42 7.25
CA MET A 309 11.94 8.63 8.04
C MET A 309 10.62 8.58 8.82
N GLN A 310 10.65 8.94 10.09
CA GLN A 310 9.48 9.07 10.98
C GLN A 310 9.26 10.54 11.36
N SER A 311 8.03 11.03 11.25
CA SER A 311 7.63 12.37 11.73
C SER A 311 6.70 12.33 12.95
N PHE A 312 6.51 13.48 13.60
CA PHE A 312 5.53 13.70 14.67
C PHE A 312 4.72 14.97 14.38
N CYS A 313 3.78 14.87 13.43
CA CYS A 313 3.10 16.03 12.84
C CYS A 313 1.59 16.05 13.05
N HIS A 314 0.95 14.91 13.28
CA HIS A 314 -0.50 14.81 13.42
C HIS A 314 -0.96 14.90 14.88
N THR A 315 -0.11 14.53 15.83
CA THR A 315 -0.46 14.49 17.27
C THR A 315 0.32 15.51 18.11
N ALA A 316 1.24 16.27 17.51
CA ALA A 316 2.13 17.17 18.25
C ALA A 316 1.47 18.41 18.85
N ALA A 317 0.40 18.96 18.23
CA ALA A 317 -0.19 20.21 18.67
C ALA A 317 -0.98 20.09 19.99
N TYR A 318 -1.73 18.99 20.15
CA TYR A 318 -2.61 18.74 21.29
C TYR A 318 -2.52 17.26 21.71
N PRO A 319 -1.37 16.81 22.23
CA PRO A 319 -1.14 15.39 22.46
C PRO A 319 -1.99 14.86 23.61
N LYS A 320 -2.66 13.73 23.40
CA LYS A 320 -3.24 12.93 24.48
C LYS A 320 -2.10 12.20 25.23
N PRO A 321 -2.32 11.68 26.45
CA PRO A 321 -1.30 10.93 27.17
C PRO A 321 -0.64 9.79 26.37
N VAL A 322 -1.42 9.06 25.57
CA VAL A 322 -0.91 7.99 24.68
C VAL A 322 -0.09 8.53 23.50
N ASP A 323 -0.37 9.74 23.04
CA ASP A 323 0.42 10.40 22.00
C ASP A 323 1.80 10.79 22.57
N ILE A 324 1.86 11.24 23.82
CA ILE A 324 3.12 11.54 24.52
C ILE A 324 3.97 10.26 24.66
N GLU A 325 3.36 9.12 25.03
CA GLU A 325 4.06 7.83 25.05
C GLU A 325 4.61 7.45 23.67
N THR A 326 3.83 7.69 22.61
CA THR A 326 4.29 7.48 21.22
C THR A 326 5.49 8.36 20.89
N GLN A 327 5.47 9.63 21.29
CA GLN A 327 6.57 10.58 21.09
C GLN A 327 7.85 10.18 21.83
N HIS A 328 7.74 9.45 22.94
CA HIS A 328 8.90 8.96 23.70
C HIS A 328 9.44 7.60 23.23
N THR A 329 8.60 6.75 22.64
CA THR A 329 8.98 5.35 22.33
C THR A 329 9.24 5.10 20.84
N LEU A 330 8.51 5.78 19.95
CA LEU A 330 8.62 5.56 18.52
C LEU A 330 9.94 6.06 17.90
N PRO A 331 10.57 7.19 18.35
CA PRO A 331 11.86 7.60 17.81
C PRO A 331 12.94 6.52 17.98
N ASP A 332 13.10 5.98 19.19
CA ASP A 332 14.11 4.95 19.49
C ASP A 332 13.86 3.68 18.68
N PHE A 333 12.60 3.26 18.52
CA PHE A 333 12.25 2.11 17.70
C PHE A 333 12.72 2.25 16.25
N ILE A 334 12.58 3.45 15.67
CA ILE A 334 13.00 3.76 14.30
C ILE A 334 14.52 3.90 14.20
N GLN A 335 15.14 4.62 15.13
CA GLN A 335 16.59 4.90 15.11
C GLN A 335 17.43 3.63 15.33
N THR A 336 17.01 2.74 16.23
CA THR A 336 17.70 1.45 16.46
C THR A 336 17.70 0.53 15.24
N ARG A 337 16.88 0.83 14.22
CA ARG A 337 16.82 0.13 12.93
C ARG A 337 17.52 0.87 11.79
N GLY A 338 18.21 1.98 12.09
CA GLY A 338 18.92 2.82 11.11
C GLY A 338 18.06 3.89 10.43
N GLY A 339 16.84 4.13 10.94
CA GLY A 339 15.94 5.17 10.43
C GLY A 339 16.19 6.55 11.06
N VAL A 340 15.70 7.59 10.39
CA VAL A 340 15.71 8.97 10.87
C VAL A 340 14.39 9.26 11.57
N ALA A 341 14.42 9.81 12.77
CA ALA A 341 13.23 10.29 13.47
C ALA A 341 13.31 11.79 13.70
N LEU A 342 12.27 12.51 13.26
CA LEU A 342 12.04 13.91 13.58
C LEU A 342 11.50 14.04 15.01
N ARG A 343 11.27 15.26 15.46
CA ARG A 343 10.80 15.63 16.79
C ARG A 343 9.39 16.25 16.71
N PRO A 344 8.58 16.12 17.77
CA PRO A 344 7.33 16.89 17.88
C PRO A 344 7.62 18.39 17.77
N GLY A 345 6.93 19.07 16.86
CA GLY A 345 7.14 20.50 16.58
C GLY A 345 7.92 20.82 15.30
N ASP A 346 8.60 19.84 14.69
CA ASP A 346 9.35 20.05 13.44
C ASP A 346 8.44 20.32 12.23
N GLY A 347 7.20 19.82 12.28
CA GLY A 347 6.18 20.05 11.26
C GLY A 347 5.90 18.86 10.35
N ILE A 348 5.20 19.13 9.25
CA ILE A 348 4.55 18.12 8.40
C ILE A 348 5.56 17.16 7.76
N ILE A 349 5.27 15.85 7.79
CA ILE A 349 6.08 14.77 7.21
C ILE A 349 6.65 15.12 5.83
N HIS A 350 5.81 15.51 4.87
CA HIS A 350 6.21 15.67 3.48
C HIS A 350 7.10 16.89 3.26
N SER A 351 6.98 17.93 4.09
CA SER A 351 7.89 19.08 4.09
C SER A 351 9.33 18.70 4.42
N TRP A 352 9.52 17.63 5.19
CA TRP A 352 10.84 17.08 5.52
C TRP A 352 11.24 15.95 4.59
N LEU A 353 10.36 14.96 4.37
CA LEU A 353 10.63 13.80 3.53
C LEU A 353 11.02 14.20 2.11
N ASN A 354 10.34 15.19 1.52
CA ASN A 354 10.63 15.67 0.17
C ASN A 354 12.06 16.23 0.05
N ARG A 355 12.61 16.77 1.15
CA ARG A 355 13.99 17.25 1.21
C ARG A 355 15.03 16.13 1.36
N MET A 356 14.60 14.87 1.46
CA MET A 356 15.44 13.68 1.59
C MET A 356 15.38 12.76 0.36
N LEU A 357 14.71 13.18 -0.71
CA LEU A 357 14.51 12.36 -1.92
C LEU A 357 15.72 12.38 -2.85
N LEU A 358 15.82 11.37 -3.72
CA LEU A 358 16.69 11.38 -4.89
C LEU A 358 15.86 11.36 -6.19
N PRO A 359 16.22 12.16 -7.21
CA PRO A 359 15.59 12.14 -8.52
C PRO A 359 15.59 10.74 -9.13
N ASP A 360 14.54 10.43 -9.89
CA ASP A 360 14.39 9.18 -10.62
C ASP A 360 14.56 7.92 -9.76
N THR A 361 14.11 7.98 -8.51
CA THR A 361 14.02 6.83 -7.60
C THR A 361 12.59 6.56 -7.18
N VAL A 362 12.34 5.35 -6.66
CA VAL A 362 11.03 4.90 -6.18
C VAL A 362 11.01 4.89 -4.66
N GLY A 363 9.87 5.22 -4.07
CA GLY A 363 9.63 5.02 -2.63
C GLY A 363 8.16 4.77 -2.29
N THR A 364 7.89 4.75 -0.99
CA THR A 364 6.54 4.56 -0.43
C THR A 364 6.42 5.32 0.90
N GLY A 365 5.25 5.30 1.50
CA GLY A 365 5.06 5.79 2.85
C GLY A 365 3.70 5.42 3.44
N GLY A 366 3.66 5.37 4.77
CA GLY A 366 2.47 5.12 5.59
C GLY A 366 1.51 6.29 5.63
N ASP A 367 1.39 7.02 4.52
CA ASP A 367 0.58 8.22 4.39
C ASP A 367 0.16 8.40 2.93
N SER A 368 -1.15 8.54 2.69
CA SER A 368 -1.74 8.67 1.35
C SER A 368 -1.21 9.86 0.54
N HIS A 369 -0.66 10.88 1.20
CA HIS A 369 -0.10 12.09 0.58
C HIS A 369 1.43 11.96 0.37
N THR A 370 2.00 10.76 0.55
CA THR A 370 3.38 10.46 0.14
C THR A 370 3.46 10.46 -1.38
N ARG A 371 3.56 11.65 -1.99
CA ARG A 371 3.53 11.88 -3.44
C ARG A 371 4.76 12.67 -3.87
N PHE A 372 5.85 11.96 -4.11
CA PHE A 372 7.16 12.56 -4.34
C PHE A 372 7.14 13.57 -5.50
N PRO A 373 7.61 14.82 -5.30
CA PRO A 373 7.72 15.81 -6.37
C PRO A 373 8.90 15.54 -7.31
N ILE A 374 9.84 14.68 -6.91
CA ILE A 374 10.96 14.18 -7.71
C ILE A 374 11.07 12.65 -7.53
N GLY A 375 11.13 11.90 -8.64
CA GLY A 375 10.96 10.45 -8.61
C GLY A 375 9.48 10.04 -8.65
N ILE A 376 9.15 8.93 -7.99
CA ILE A 376 7.76 8.46 -7.84
C ILE A 376 7.60 7.72 -6.51
N SER A 377 6.41 7.83 -5.92
CA SER A 377 6.04 7.05 -4.75
C SER A 377 4.66 6.40 -4.90
N PHE A 378 4.53 5.22 -4.30
CA PHE A 378 3.28 4.48 -4.18
C PHE A 378 2.91 4.34 -2.71
N PRO A 379 2.03 5.20 -2.16
CA PRO A 379 1.60 5.10 -0.77
C PRO A 379 0.95 3.75 -0.45
N ALA A 380 1.08 3.33 0.79
CA ALA A 380 0.53 2.06 1.22
C ALA A 380 0.08 2.07 2.68
N GLY A 381 -0.66 1.02 3.06
CA GLY A 381 -0.96 0.74 4.47
C GLY A 381 0.27 0.27 5.24
N SER A 382 0.19 0.33 6.58
CA SER A 382 1.31 0.03 7.48
C SER A 382 1.99 -1.33 7.24
N GLY A 383 1.27 -2.36 6.79
CA GLY A 383 1.84 -3.69 6.51
C GLY A 383 2.86 -3.66 5.37
N LEU A 384 2.48 -3.08 4.22
CA LEU A 384 3.36 -2.97 3.07
C LEU A 384 4.50 -1.98 3.31
N VAL A 385 4.27 -0.92 4.10
CA VAL A 385 5.33 0.02 4.50
C VAL A 385 6.34 -0.64 5.44
N ALA A 386 5.89 -1.48 6.36
CA ALA A 386 6.78 -2.29 7.20
C ALA A 386 7.61 -3.26 6.35
N PHE A 387 6.98 -3.94 5.39
CA PHE A 387 7.68 -4.81 4.44
C PHE A 387 8.72 -4.02 3.63
N ALA A 388 8.34 -2.88 3.05
CA ALA A 388 9.20 -1.99 2.28
C ALA A 388 10.45 -1.56 3.06
N ALA A 389 10.26 -1.13 4.31
CA ALA A 389 11.34 -0.71 5.17
C ALA A 389 12.28 -1.87 5.53
N ALA A 390 11.71 -3.05 5.83
CA ALA A 390 12.46 -4.23 6.24
C ALA A 390 13.26 -4.87 5.09
N THR A 391 12.68 -4.98 3.89
CA THR A 391 13.28 -5.71 2.75
C THR A 391 13.91 -4.80 1.70
N GLY A 392 13.57 -3.51 1.69
CA GLY A 392 14.08 -2.55 0.71
C GLY A 392 13.41 -2.65 -0.66
N VAL A 393 12.31 -3.38 -0.81
CA VAL A 393 11.52 -3.54 -2.04
C VAL A 393 10.02 -3.55 -1.73
N ILE A 394 9.16 -3.30 -2.71
CA ILE A 394 7.71 -3.57 -2.60
C ILE A 394 7.23 -4.41 -3.79
N PRO A 395 6.24 -5.31 -3.62
CA PRO A 395 5.45 -5.79 -4.74
C PRO A 395 4.67 -4.67 -5.41
N LEU A 396 4.65 -4.65 -6.73
CA LEU A 396 3.89 -3.71 -7.53
C LEU A 396 3.41 -4.35 -8.83
N ASP A 397 2.09 -4.48 -8.98
CA ASP A 397 1.47 -4.61 -10.30
C ASP A 397 1.45 -3.24 -10.96
N MET A 398 2.27 -3.05 -11.98
CA MET A 398 2.51 -1.74 -12.58
C MET A 398 1.19 -1.14 -13.11
N PRO A 399 0.72 -0.01 -12.58
CA PRO A 399 -0.54 0.54 -13.05
C PRO A 399 -0.42 1.17 -14.45
N GLU A 400 -1.56 1.31 -15.13
CA GLU A 400 -1.66 2.18 -16.29
C GLU A 400 -1.44 3.65 -15.91
N SER A 401 -1.23 4.51 -16.91
CA SER A 401 -0.94 5.94 -16.71
C SER A 401 -1.97 6.83 -17.39
N VAL A 402 -2.21 8.02 -16.82
CA VAL A 402 -3.00 9.11 -17.40
C VAL A 402 -2.12 10.33 -17.54
N LEU A 403 -1.97 10.84 -18.76
CA LEU A 403 -1.19 12.04 -19.03
C LEU A 403 -2.06 13.29 -18.88
N VAL A 404 -1.62 14.22 -18.03
CA VAL A 404 -2.15 15.59 -17.94
C VAL A 404 -1.05 16.54 -18.42
N ARG A 405 -1.34 17.34 -19.45
CA ARG A 405 -0.37 18.28 -20.01
C ARG A 405 -0.93 19.70 -20.03
N PHE A 406 -0.35 20.59 -19.23
CA PHE A 406 -0.64 22.01 -19.28
C PHE A 406 0.04 22.67 -20.50
N LYS A 407 -0.60 23.69 -21.07
CA LYS A 407 -0.08 24.50 -22.18
C LYS A 407 -0.55 25.94 -22.01
N GLY A 408 0.26 26.90 -22.44
CA GLY A 408 -0.04 28.33 -22.36
C GLY A 408 0.64 29.02 -21.18
N GLU A 409 0.15 30.22 -20.84
CA GLU A 409 0.68 31.05 -19.76
C GLU A 409 -0.39 31.27 -18.67
N MET A 410 0.04 31.22 -17.41
CA MET A 410 -0.83 31.45 -16.25
C MET A 410 -1.37 32.89 -16.28
N GLN A 411 -2.69 33.02 -16.24
CA GLN A 411 -3.35 34.33 -16.33
C GLN A 411 -3.22 35.12 -15.01
N PRO A 412 -3.35 36.47 -15.04
CA PRO A 412 -3.31 37.28 -13.82
C PRO A 412 -4.32 36.80 -12.77
N GLY A 413 -3.84 36.60 -11.53
CA GLY A 413 -4.66 36.14 -10.40
C GLY A 413 -4.86 34.63 -10.31
N ILE A 414 -4.46 33.85 -11.32
CA ILE A 414 -4.46 32.39 -11.27
C ILE A 414 -3.23 31.91 -10.50
N THR A 415 -3.43 30.91 -9.64
CA THR A 415 -2.40 30.29 -8.81
C THR A 415 -2.14 28.85 -9.26
N LEU A 416 -1.08 28.24 -8.71
CA LEU A 416 -0.83 26.82 -8.95
C LEU A 416 -1.93 25.93 -8.38
N ARG A 417 -2.55 26.34 -7.27
CA ARG A 417 -3.69 25.62 -6.69
C ARG A 417 -4.92 25.63 -7.58
N ASP A 418 -5.10 26.66 -8.39
CA ASP A 418 -6.16 26.68 -9.41
C ASP A 418 -5.88 25.63 -10.50
N LEU A 419 -4.61 25.45 -10.90
CA LEU A 419 -4.22 24.41 -11.85
C LEU A 419 -4.45 23.00 -11.28
N VAL A 420 -4.19 22.80 -9.98
CA VAL A 420 -4.54 21.53 -9.29
C VAL A 420 -6.04 21.24 -9.44
N ASN A 421 -6.89 22.23 -9.16
CA ASN A 421 -8.35 22.08 -9.24
C ASN A 421 -8.87 22.03 -10.69
N ALA A 422 -8.10 22.56 -11.66
CA ALA A 422 -8.44 22.48 -13.07
C ALA A 422 -8.38 21.04 -13.63
N ILE A 423 -7.57 20.16 -13.03
CA ILE A 423 -7.48 18.75 -13.45
C ILE A 423 -8.83 18.01 -13.29
N PRO A 424 -9.44 17.94 -12.09
CA PRO A 424 -10.75 17.32 -11.95
C PRO A 424 -11.84 18.11 -12.70
N TYR A 425 -11.74 19.44 -12.80
CA TYR A 425 -12.69 20.23 -13.58
C TYR A 425 -12.69 19.84 -15.06
N ALA A 426 -11.52 19.71 -15.69
CA ALA A 426 -11.40 19.28 -17.08
C ALA A 426 -11.92 17.85 -17.27
N ALA A 427 -11.62 16.94 -16.33
CA ALA A 427 -12.11 15.56 -16.37
C ALA A 427 -13.65 15.49 -16.29
N LEU A 428 -14.27 16.32 -15.45
CA LEU A 428 -15.74 16.46 -15.39
C LEU A 428 -16.31 16.95 -16.73
N GLN A 429 -15.67 17.94 -17.36
CA GLN A 429 -16.11 18.46 -18.66
C GLN A 429 -16.03 17.42 -19.78
N SER A 430 -15.01 16.56 -19.76
CA SER A 430 -14.86 15.46 -20.72
C SER A 430 -15.75 14.25 -20.45
N GLY A 431 -16.34 14.13 -19.25
CA GLY A 431 -17.11 12.95 -18.82
C GLY A 431 -16.26 11.79 -18.29
N ASP A 432 -14.94 11.98 -18.16
CA ASP A 432 -13.97 11.01 -17.62
C ASP A 432 -13.99 10.91 -16.09
N LEU A 433 -14.65 11.86 -15.43
CA LEU A 433 -14.90 11.89 -13.99
C LEU A 433 -16.38 12.21 -13.74
N THR A 434 -16.99 11.59 -12.72
CA THR A 434 -18.32 11.95 -12.22
C THR A 434 -18.27 12.29 -10.73
N VAL A 435 -19.22 13.14 -10.30
CA VAL A 435 -19.41 13.48 -8.87
C VAL A 435 -20.22 12.42 -8.15
N GLU A 436 -21.24 11.86 -8.82
CA GLU A 436 -22.13 10.81 -8.30
C GLU A 436 -21.34 9.59 -7.81
N LYS A 437 -21.75 9.02 -6.67
CA LYS A 437 -21.06 7.89 -6.03
C LYS A 437 -21.46 6.57 -6.66
N LYS A 438 -22.77 6.39 -6.88
CA LYS A 438 -23.28 5.21 -7.55
C LYS A 438 -22.81 5.21 -9.02
N GLY A 439 -22.17 4.13 -9.46
CA GLY A 439 -21.62 4.03 -10.81
C GLY A 439 -20.50 5.04 -11.13
N LYS A 440 -19.74 5.48 -10.11
CA LYS A 440 -18.70 6.53 -10.24
C LYS A 440 -17.69 6.23 -11.34
N LYS A 441 -17.58 7.14 -12.31
CA LYS A 441 -16.48 7.16 -13.28
C LYS A 441 -15.34 7.99 -12.72
N ASN A 442 -14.13 7.45 -12.79
CA ASN A 442 -12.93 8.16 -12.39
C ASN A 442 -11.73 7.61 -13.17
N ILE A 443 -11.35 8.30 -14.25
CA ILE A 443 -10.22 7.91 -15.10
C ILE A 443 -8.90 7.78 -14.34
N PHE A 444 -8.73 8.52 -13.24
CA PHE A 444 -7.49 8.53 -12.46
C PHE A 444 -7.39 7.36 -11.48
N SER A 445 -8.52 6.74 -11.12
CA SER A 445 -8.59 5.74 -10.05
C SER A 445 -7.70 4.54 -10.34
N GLY A 446 -6.73 4.27 -9.47
CA GLY A 446 -5.80 3.15 -9.60
C GLY A 446 -4.69 3.35 -10.62
N ARG A 447 -4.66 4.47 -11.37
CA ARG A 447 -3.64 4.76 -12.39
C ARG A 447 -2.54 5.66 -11.85
N ILE A 448 -1.43 5.77 -12.58
CA ILE A 448 -0.39 6.79 -12.34
C ILE A 448 -0.79 8.09 -13.04
N LEU A 449 -0.85 9.19 -12.31
CA LEU A 449 -1.03 10.53 -12.88
C LEU A 449 0.33 11.08 -13.34
N GLU A 450 0.52 11.28 -14.64
CA GLU A 450 1.75 11.87 -15.18
C GLU A 450 1.51 13.31 -15.65
N ILE A 451 2.22 14.27 -15.08
CA ILE A 451 2.01 15.70 -15.32
C ILE A 451 3.16 16.31 -16.13
N GLU A 452 2.83 17.02 -17.21
CA GLU A 452 3.78 17.75 -18.05
C GLU A 452 3.34 19.19 -18.33
N GLY A 453 4.27 20.02 -18.80
CA GLY A 453 3.97 21.39 -19.29
C GLY A 453 4.40 22.52 -18.36
N LEU A 454 4.89 22.21 -17.15
CA LEU A 454 5.32 23.18 -16.14
C LEU A 454 6.75 22.89 -15.64
N PRO A 455 7.77 22.82 -16.52
CA PRO A 455 9.09 22.29 -16.15
C PRO A 455 9.87 23.17 -15.17
N ASN A 456 9.51 24.45 -15.05
CA ASN A 456 10.28 25.44 -14.27
C ASN A 456 9.72 25.67 -12.85
N LEU A 457 8.73 24.88 -12.41
CA LEU A 457 8.25 24.94 -11.03
C LEU A 457 9.38 24.59 -10.06
N LYS A 458 9.40 25.29 -8.92
CA LYS A 458 10.20 24.86 -7.76
C LYS A 458 9.71 23.50 -7.28
N VAL A 459 10.57 22.73 -6.62
CA VAL A 459 10.21 21.36 -6.20
C VAL A 459 9.05 21.38 -5.19
N GLU A 460 8.99 22.38 -4.32
CA GLU A 460 7.87 22.57 -3.39
C GLU A 460 6.56 22.92 -4.10
N GLN A 461 6.62 23.68 -5.19
CA GLN A 461 5.46 23.99 -6.03
C GLN A 461 4.99 22.74 -6.78
N ALA A 462 5.92 21.96 -7.34
CA ALA A 462 5.63 20.69 -7.97
C ALA A 462 4.90 19.72 -7.02
N PHE A 463 5.21 19.80 -5.71
CA PHE A 463 4.51 19.02 -4.69
C PHE A 463 3.03 19.38 -4.60
N GLU A 464 2.60 20.63 -4.80
CA GLU A 464 1.15 20.96 -4.78
C GLU A 464 0.34 20.14 -5.80
N LEU A 465 0.93 19.84 -6.95
CA LEU A 465 0.34 19.01 -8.00
C LEU A 465 0.43 17.52 -7.69
N SER A 466 1.60 17.03 -7.25
CA SER A 466 1.77 15.61 -6.95
C SER A 466 0.97 15.20 -5.71
N ASP A 467 0.92 16.03 -4.68
CA ASP A 467 0.19 15.82 -3.42
C ASP A 467 -1.29 15.54 -3.69
N ALA A 468 -1.95 16.43 -4.44
CA ALA A 468 -3.36 16.33 -4.78
C ALA A 468 -3.74 15.15 -5.70
N SER A 469 -2.76 14.37 -6.18
CA SER A 469 -3.05 13.13 -6.90
C SER A 469 -3.71 12.08 -5.99
N ALA A 470 -3.53 12.17 -4.67
CA ALA A 470 -4.21 11.30 -3.71
C ALA A 470 -5.74 11.42 -3.82
N GLU A 471 -6.26 12.63 -3.98
CA GLU A 471 -7.67 12.98 -4.07
C GLU A 471 -8.28 12.54 -5.40
N ARG A 472 -7.44 12.24 -6.40
CA ARG A 472 -7.85 11.59 -7.65
C ARG A 472 -7.95 10.07 -7.53
N SER A 473 -7.58 9.51 -6.37
CA SER A 473 -7.41 8.08 -6.14
C SER A 473 -6.35 7.46 -7.06
N ALA A 474 -5.34 8.26 -7.45
CA ALA A 474 -4.22 7.77 -8.25
C ALA A 474 -3.32 6.84 -7.42
N GLY A 475 -2.83 5.77 -8.05
CA GLY A 475 -1.86 4.86 -7.43
C GLY A 475 -0.51 5.52 -7.17
N GLY A 476 -0.11 6.47 -8.03
CA GLY A 476 1.12 7.24 -7.92
C GLY A 476 1.05 8.50 -8.79
N CYS A 477 2.06 9.36 -8.67
CA CYS A 477 2.16 10.56 -9.50
C CYS A 477 3.61 10.81 -9.91
N THR A 478 3.79 11.37 -11.11
CA THR A 478 5.06 11.94 -11.54
C THR A 478 4.82 13.30 -12.19
N ILE A 479 5.79 14.20 -12.08
CA ILE A 479 5.78 15.49 -12.72
C ILE A 479 7.11 15.71 -13.44
N ARG A 480 7.04 16.09 -14.71
CA ARG A 480 8.23 16.33 -15.52
C ARG A 480 8.78 17.74 -15.26
N LEU A 481 9.85 17.80 -14.48
CA LEU A 481 10.59 19.03 -14.17
C LEU A 481 11.87 19.18 -14.99
N GLY A 482 12.34 20.43 -15.12
CA GLY A 482 13.70 20.75 -15.57
C GLY A 482 14.74 20.42 -14.48
N LYS A 483 16.02 20.42 -14.83
CA LYS A 483 17.10 20.09 -13.89
C LYS A 483 17.40 21.25 -12.93
N GLU A 484 17.17 22.49 -13.35
CA GLU A 484 17.58 23.70 -12.63
C GLU A 484 16.86 23.84 -11.27
N PRO A 485 15.52 23.65 -11.17
CA PRO A 485 14.85 23.67 -9.87
C PRO A 485 15.31 22.57 -8.91
N ILE A 486 15.69 21.40 -9.45
CA ILE A 486 16.16 20.26 -8.67
C ILE A 486 17.55 20.55 -8.09
N ILE A 487 18.46 21.12 -8.90
CA ILE A 487 19.81 21.52 -8.47
C ILE A 487 19.73 22.54 -7.33
N GLU A 488 18.86 23.55 -7.46
CA GLU A 488 18.63 24.55 -6.41
C GLU A 488 18.15 23.91 -5.11
N TYR A 489 17.15 23.04 -5.21
CA TYR A 489 16.58 22.33 -4.06
C TYR A 489 17.65 21.47 -3.35
N PHE A 490 18.48 20.76 -4.12
CA PHE A 490 19.53 19.89 -3.58
C PHE A 490 20.64 20.64 -2.84
N LYS A 491 21.07 21.81 -3.34
CA LYS A 491 22.05 22.64 -2.62
C LYS A 491 21.55 23.06 -1.24
N SER A 492 20.26 23.38 -1.14
CA SER A 492 19.61 23.66 0.15
C SER A 492 19.54 22.41 1.03
N ASN A 493 19.07 21.29 0.47
CA ASN A 493 18.83 20.06 1.22
C ASN A 493 20.11 19.42 1.78
N VAL A 494 21.23 19.43 1.05
CA VAL A 494 22.52 18.93 1.58
C VAL A 494 22.93 19.69 2.83
N THR A 495 22.72 21.01 2.84
CA THR A 495 22.99 21.86 4.02
C THR A 495 22.04 21.50 5.16
N LEU A 496 20.75 21.32 4.88
CA LEU A 496 19.76 20.91 5.86
C LEU A 496 20.11 19.56 6.51
N LEU A 497 20.46 18.54 5.73
CA LEU A 497 20.78 17.20 6.26
C LEU A 497 22.00 17.24 7.18
N ARG A 498 23.04 18.01 6.84
CA ARG A 498 24.21 18.18 7.71
C ARG A 498 23.93 19.03 8.94
N TRP A 499 23.02 20.01 8.83
CA TRP A 499 22.50 20.73 10.00
C TRP A 499 21.71 19.79 10.92
N MET A 500 20.87 18.90 10.39
CA MET A 500 20.18 17.90 11.20
C MET A 500 21.18 17.00 11.96
N ILE A 501 22.30 16.62 11.34
CA ILE A 501 23.37 15.89 12.02
C ILE A 501 23.96 16.73 13.16
N SER A 502 24.24 18.02 12.96
CA SER A 502 24.78 18.88 14.03
C SER A 502 23.80 19.11 15.18
N GLU A 503 22.50 19.11 14.89
CA GLU A 503 21.43 19.23 15.89
C GLU A 503 21.07 17.91 16.59
N GLY A 504 21.79 16.82 16.29
CA GLY A 504 21.61 15.52 16.92
C GLY A 504 20.32 14.81 16.52
N TYR A 505 19.87 14.96 15.26
CA TYR A 505 18.81 14.11 14.72
C TYR A 505 19.30 12.67 14.52
N GLY A 506 18.38 11.71 14.69
CA GLY A 506 18.67 10.29 14.69
C GLY A 506 19.22 9.74 13.36
N ASP A 507 20.12 8.76 13.52
CA ASP A 507 20.98 8.10 12.53
C ASP A 507 21.76 9.03 11.57
N ALA A 508 22.85 9.59 12.10
CA ALA A 508 23.77 10.43 11.32
C ALA A 508 24.39 9.71 10.11
N ARG A 509 24.50 8.37 10.12
CA ARG A 509 25.05 7.60 9.00
C ARG A 509 24.10 7.61 7.82
N THR A 510 22.80 7.41 8.06
CA THR A 510 21.75 7.49 7.04
C THR A 510 21.63 8.90 6.48
N LEU A 511 21.65 9.94 7.33
CA LEU A 511 21.62 11.34 6.88
C LEU A 511 22.84 11.69 6.00
N GLU A 512 24.05 11.30 6.43
CA GLU A 512 25.29 11.58 5.68
C GLU A 512 25.35 10.76 4.37
N ARG A 513 24.90 9.50 4.38
CA ARG A 513 24.77 8.69 3.15
C ARG A 513 23.85 9.39 2.15
N ARG A 514 22.71 9.92 2.60
CA ARG A 514 21.78 10.67 1.74
C ARG A 514 22.40 11.95 1.20
N ALA A 515 23.05 12.75 2.05
CA ALA A 515 23.72 13.99 1.64
C ALA A 515 24.77 13.73 0.55
N ARG A 516 25.60 12.70 0.71
CA ARG A 516 26.60 12.31 -0.30
C ARG A 516 25.97 11.87 -1.62
N ALA A 517 24.87 11.13 -1.57
CA ALA A 517 24.16 10.73 -2.77
C ALA A 517 23.58 11.94 -3.53
N MET A 518 23.11 12.97 -2.81
CA MET A 518 22.69 14.24 -3.42
C MET A 518 23.87 14.98 -4.04
N GLU A 519 25.02 15.04 -3.36
CA GLU A 519 26.25 15.66 -3.90
C GLU A 519 26.75 14.93 -5.15
N GLU A 520 26.64 13.61 -5.19
CA GLU A 520 27.01 12.81 -6.36
C GLU A 520 26.09 13.10 -7.55
N TRP A 521 24.79 13.28 -7.31
CA TRP A 521 23.85 13.68 -8.37
C TRP A 521 24.10 15.10 -8.90
N LEU A 522 24.68 15.99 -8.07
CA LEU A 522 25.01 17.37 -8.47
C LEU A 522 26.26 17.49 -9.34
N LYS A 523 27.10 16.44 -9.43
CA LYS A 523 28.27 16.36 -10.30
C LYS A 523 27.86 15.98 -11.71
#